data_AF-Q0SLH9-F1
#
_entry.id   AF-Q0SLH9-F1
#
_cell.length_a   1.000
_cell.length_b   1.000
_cell.length_c   1.000
_cell.angle_alpha   90.00
_cell.angle_beta   90.00
_cell.angle_gamma   90.00
#
_symmetry.space_group_name_H-M   'P 1'
#
loop_
_entity.id
_entity.type
_entity.pdbx_description
1 polymer ?
#
loop_
_entity_poly.entity_id
_entity_poly.type
_entity_poly.pdbx_seq_one_letter_code
_entity_poly.pdbx_strand_id
1 'polypeptide(L)'
;MIDTPLSLDFLLKNVLNVSDHIVIPVQVERWSPVESLVILMETIGDIQSLRNKIFNISIVENQFIKNRNTLKDLENALFKEYGKYIKGKVHFYNSIKIIINKLLEPSLKAKYYKEIGSTLRNILCL
;
A
#
# COMPACT_ATOMS: atom_id res chain seq x y z
N MET A 1 8.81 11.88 2.38
CA MET A 1 7.95 10.89 1.70
C MET A 1 8.06 11.16 0.21
N ILE A 2 8.35 10.15 -0.59
CA ILE A 2 8.45 10.28 -2.06
C ILE A 2 7.25 9.52 -2.62
N ASP A 3 6.38 10.22 -3.34
CA ASP A 3 5.33 9.57 -4.13
C ASP A 3 5.93 9.16 -5.49
N THR A 4 5.69 7.93 -5.91
CA THR A 4 6.33 7.34 -7.08
C THR A 4 5.29 6.74 -8.01
N PRO A 5 5.41 6.94 -9.33
CA PRO A 5 4.59 6.20 -10.26
C PRO A 5 4.88 4.69 -10.14
N LEU A 6 3.88 3.87 -10.44
CA LEU A 6 4.02 2.40 -10.54
C LEU A 6 4.80 1.96 -11.79
N SER A 7 5.32 2.90 -12.60
CA SER A 7 6.17 2.56 -13.73
C SER A 7 7.50 1.98 -13.23
N LEU A 8 7.87 0.79 -13.72
CA LEU A 8 9.11 0.09 -13.39
C LEU A 8 10.35 0.71 -14.07
N ASP A 9 10.31 2.02 -14.28
CA ASP A 9 11.36 2.77 -14.95
C ASP A 9 12.50 3.15 -13.99
N PHE A 10 13.41 4.00 -14.47
CA PHE A 10 14.57 4.44 -13.70
C PHE A 10 14.19 5.24 -12.44
N LEU A 11 13.01 5.89 -12.40
CA LEU A 11 12.57 6.66 -11.24
C LEU A 11 12.31 5.75 -10.06
N LEU A 12 11.56 4.66 -10.26
CA LEU A 12 11.31 3.69 -9.20
C LEU A 12 12.62 3.11 -8.65
N LYS A 13 13.54 2.72 -9.53
CA LYS A 13 14.86 2.18 -9.13
C LYS A 13 15.67 3.18 -8.31
N ASN A 14 15.66 4.45 -8.70
CA ASN A 14 16.35 5.52 -7.97
C ASN A 14 15.74 5.75 -6.59
N VAL A 15 14.40 5.76 -6.49
CA VAL A 15 13.73 5.92 -5.20
C VAL A 15 13.99 4.73 -4.28
N LEU A 16 13.96 3.50 -4.80
CA LEU A 16 14.31 2.30 -4.04
C LEU A 16 15.77 2.35 -3.55
N ASN A 17 16.71 2.88 -4.34
CA ASN A 17 18.10 3.03 -3.89
C ASN A 17 18.23 3.96 -2.66
N VAL A 18 17.40 4.99 -2.53
CA VAL A 18 17.50 5.98 -1.44
C VAL A 18 16.52 5.75 -0.28
N SER A 19 15.58 4.80 -0.39
CA SER A 19 14.51 4.60 0.60
C SER A 19 14.76 3.40 1.52
N ASP A 20 14.53 3.51 2.82
CA ASP A 20 14.64 2.36 3.74
C ASP A 20 13.28 1.71 4.02
N HIS A 21 12.20 2.50 3.91
CA HIS A 21 10.82 2.08 4.13
C HIS A 21 10.02 2.22 2.83
N ILE A 22 9.25 1.19 2.50
CA ILE A 22 8.40 1.15 1.31
C ILE A 22 6.96 0.92 1.77
N VAL A 23 6.06 1.82 1.39
CA VAL A 23 4.62 1.67 1.65
C VAL A 23 3.91 1.45 0.33
N ILE A 24 3.23 0.32 0.19
CA ILE A 24 2.55 -0.09 -1.04
C ILE A 24 1.04 -0.10 -0.77
N PRO A 25 0.27 0.90 -1.26
CA PRO A 25 -1.18 0.87 -1.21
C PRO A 25 -1.72 -0.08 -2.28
N VAL A 26 -2.50 -1.09 -1.89
CA VAL A 26 -3.10 -2.09 -2.80
C VAL A 26 -4.63 -2.01 -2.69
N GLN A 27 -5.32 -2.03 -3.83
CA GLN A 27 -6.78 -2.08 -3.89
C GLN A 27 -7.24 -3.45 -4.38
N VAL A 28 -7.91 -4.22 -3.53
CA VAL A 28 -8.26 -5.63 -3.80
C VAL A 28 -9.47 -5.79 -4.74
N GLU A 29 -9.82 -4.75 -5.51
CA GLU A 29 -11.00 -4.76 -6.39
C GLU A 29 -10.72 -5.18 -7.83
N ARG A 30 -9.45 -5.38 -8.20
CA ARG A 30 -9.03 -5.82 -9.54
C ARG A 30 -8.03 -6.96 -9.38
N TRP A 31 -7.91 -7.86 -10.35
CA TRP A 31 -6.86 -8.91 -10.35
C TRP A 31 -5.46 -8.32 -10.64
N SER A 32 -5.42 -7.31 -11.50
CA SER A 32 -4.22 -6.56 -11.91
C SER A 32 -3.27 -6.10 -10.78
N PRO A 33 -3.72 -5.67 -9.59
CA PRO A 33 -2.87 -5.29 -8.46
C PRO A 33 -2.10 -6.45 -7.83
N VAL A 34 -2.59 -7.69 -7.89
CA VAL A 34 -1.84 -8.85 -7.36
C VAL A 34 -0.67 -9.17 -8.28
N GLU A 35 -0.90 -9.25 -9.59
CA GLU A 35 0.17 -9.46 -10.58
C GLU A 35 1.19 -8.30 -10.57
N SER A 36 0.70 -7.06 -10.51
CA SER A 36 1.58 -5.88 -10.44
C SER A 36 2.39 -5.85 -9.13
N LEU A 37 1.82 -6.33 -8.03
CA LEU A 37 2.52 -6.45 -6.75
C LEU A 37 3.62 -7.50 -6.83
N VAL A 38 3.39 -8.64 -7.49
CA VAL A 38 4.42 -9.68 -7.70
C VAL A 38 5.62 -9.06 -8.42
N ILE A 39 5.41 -8.38 -9.54
CA ILE A 39 6.50 -7.76 -10.33
C ILE A 39 7.24 -6.68 -9.52
N LEU A 40 6.51 -5.88 -8.72
CA LEU A 40 7.12 -4.89 -7.83
C LEU A 40 7.98 -5.55 -6.75
N MET A 41 7.50 -6.64 -6.15
CA MET A 41 8.22 -7.39 -5.12
C MET A 41 9.46 -8.08 -5.67
N GLU A 42 9.41 -8.62 -6.89
CA GLU A 42 10.59 -9.11 -7.62
C GLU A 42 11.61 -7.99 -7.85
N THR A 43 11.16 -6.83 -8.34
CA THR A 43 12.04 -5.67 -8.56
C THR A 43 12.71 -5.19 -7.27
N ILE A 44 11.95 -5.16 -6.16
CA ILE A 44 12.50 -4.85 -4.84
C ILE A 44 13.54 -5.89 -4.46
N GLY A 45 13.25 -7.19 -4.61
CA GLY A 45 14.16 -8.29 -4.32
C GLY A 45 15.48 -8.22 -5.11
N ASP A 46 15.41 -7.89 -6.40
CA ASP A 46 16.58 -7.68 -7.25
C ASP A 46 17.49 -6.57 -6.70
N ILE A 47 16.89 -5.44 -6.29
CA ILE A 47 17.65 -4.33 -5.72
C ILE A 47 18.23 -4.70 -4.35
N GLN A 48 17.49 -5.44 -3.52
CA GLN A 48 18.00 -5.94 -2.25
C GLN A 48 19.26 -6.79 -2.44
N SER A 49 19.22 -7.71 -3.40
CA SER A 49 20.37 -8.56 -3.76
C SER A 49 21.53 -7.74 -4.32
N LEU A 50 21.28 -6.91 -5.34
CA LEU A 50 22.30 -6.13 -6.03
C LEU A 50 23.00 -5.08 -5.14
N ARG A 51 22.28 -4.53 -4.17
CA ARG A 51 22.76 -3.45 -3.30
C ARG A 51 23.04 -3.89 -1.86
N ASN A 52 22.83 -5.17 -1.54
CA ASN A 52 22.88 -5.70 -0.18
C ASN A 52 22.05 -4.83 0.80
N LYS A 53 20.85 -4.44 0.37
CA LYS A 53 19.97 -3.52 1.10
C LYS A 53 18.79 -4.27 1.69
N ILE A 54 18.37 -3.88 2.90
CA ILE A 54 17.18 -4.43 3.56
C ILE A 54 16.10 -3.34 3.54
N PHE A 55 14.93 -3.66 2.99
CA PHE A 55 13.78 -2.77 3.02
C PHE A 55 12.79 -3.18 4.09
N ASN A 56 12.20 -2.18 4.77
CA ASN A 56 11.00 -2.38 5.56
C ASN A 56 9.76 -2.17 4.66
N ILE A 57 9.18 -3.28 4.20
CA ILE A 57 8.05 -3.28 3.28
C ILE A 57 6.75 -3.35 4.09
N SER A 58 5.84 -2.41 3.81
CA SER A 58 4.52 -2.33 4.41
C SER A 58 3.45 -2.21 3.34
N ILE A 59 2.49 -3.14 3.35
CA ILE A 59 1.34 -3.12 2.45
C ILE A 59 0.13 -2.58 3.19
N VAL A 60 -0.63 -1.71 2.53
CA VAL A 60 -1.89 -1.17 3.05
C VAL A 60 -3.00 -1.51 2.08
N GLU A 61 -4.01 -2.24 2.55
CA GLU A 61 -5.22 -2.45 1.76
C GLU A 61 -6.03 -1.16 1.72
N ASN A 62 -6.03 -0.48 0.58
CA ASN A 62 -6.69 0.78 0.36
C ASN A 62 -8.04 0.58 -0.33
N GLN A 63 -8.98 1.49 -0.07
CA GLN A 63 -10.35 1.46 -0.62
C GLN A 63 -11.09 0.15 -0.34
N PHE A 64 -10.86 -0.45 0.83
CA PHE A 64 -11.50 -1.71 1.21
C PHE A 64 -13.03 -1.55 1.30
N ILE A 65 -13.78 -2.47 0.69
CA ILE A 65 -15.25 -2.53 0.72
C ILE A 65 -15.68 -3.85 1.35
N LYS A 66 -16.30 -3.77 2.53
CA LYS A 66 -16.77 -4.94 3.26
C LYS A 66 -17.86 -5.70 2.48
N ASN A 67 -17.85 -7.03 2.58
CA ASN A 67 -18.89 -7.95 2.08
C ASN A 67 -19.01 -8.09 0.54
N ARG A 68 -17.94 -7.88 -0.22
CA ARG A 68 -17.91 -8.35 -1.61
C ARG A 68 -17.41 -9.79 -1.66
N ASN A 69 -18.34 -10.76 -1.65
CA ASN A 69 -18.01 -12.19 -1.78
C ASN A 69 -17.13 -12.48 -3.01
N THR A 70 -17.27 -11.70 -4.08
CA THR A 70 -16.49 -11.83 -5.32
C THR A 70 -14.99 -11.50 -5.18
N LEU A 71 -14.57 -10.86 -4.08
CA LEU A 71 -13.17 -10.45 -3.86
C LEU A 71 -12.49 -11.26 -2.76
N LYS A 72 -13.23 -12.15 -2.09
CA LYS A 72 -12.74 -12.91 -0.93
C LYS A 72 -11.57 -13.82 -1.31
N ASP A 73 -11.62 -14.42 -2.49
CA ASP A 73 -10.55 -15.30 -2.97
C ASP A 73 -9.26 -14.52 -3.27
N LEU A 74 -9.39 -13.29 -3.80
CA LEU A 74 -8.26 -12.42 -4.07
C LEU A 74 -7.65 -11.87 -2.77
N GLU A 75 -8.47 -11.48 -1.80
CA GLU A 75 -8.01 -11.11 -0.45
C GLU A 75 -7.28 -12.27 0.22
N ASN A 76 -7.81 -13.49 0.11
CA ASN A 76 -7.17 -14.68 0.65
C ASN A 76 -5.83 -14.97 -0.03
N ALA A 77 -5.74 -14.81 -1.36
CA ALA A 77 -4.48 -14.99 -2.10
C ALA A 77 -3.43 -13.95 -1.67
N LEU A 78 -3.81 -12.67 -1.61
CA LEU A 78 -2.94 -11.59 -1.14
C LEU A 78 -2.46 -11.85 0.29
N PHE A 79 -3.36 -12.26 1.18
CA PHE A 79 -3.01 -12.55 2.58
C PHE A 79 -2.12 -13.78 2.72
N LYS A 80 -2.35 -14.82 1.91
CA LYS A 80 -1.53 -16.04 1.92
C LYS A 80 -0.08 -15.75 1.52
N GLU A 81 0.12 -14.90 0.52
CA GLU A 81 1.45 -14.62 -0.03
C GLU A 81 2.16 -13.47 0.68
N TYR A 82 1.42 -12.40 0.98
CA TYR A 82 1.97 -11.14 1.48
C TYR A 82 1.48 -10.74 2.88
N GLY A 83 0.71 -11.58 3.57
CA GLY A 83 0.07 -11.24 4.84
C GLY A 83 1.00 -10.67 5.92
N LYS A 84 2.27 -11.12 5.97
CA LYS A 84 3.28 -10.60 6.90
C LYS A 84 3.64 -9.12 6.68
N TYR A 85 3.44 -8.62 5.46
CA TYR A 85 3.69 -7.23 5.09
C TYR A 85 2.47 -6.35 5.27
N ILE A 86 1.26 -6.91 5.41
CA ILE A 86 0.03 -6.13 5.55
C ILE A 86 -0.01 -5.45 6.92
N LYS A 87 -0.02 -4.11 6.92
CA LYS A 87 -0.02 -3.29 8.15
C LYS A 87 -1.36 -2.66 8.48
N GLY A 88 -2.31 -2.65 7.55
CA GLY A 88 -3.63 -2.11 7.82
C GLY A 88 -4.56 -2.13 6.62
N LYS A 89 -5.81 -1.80 6.90
CA LYS A 89 -6.88 -1.64 5.92
C LYS A 89 -7.53 -0.28 6.11
N VAL A 90 -7.73 0.43 5.00
CA VAL A 90 -8.46 1.71 4.96
C VAL A 90 -9.67 1.52 4.08
N HIS A 91 -10.86 1.71 4.65
CA HIS A 91 -12.11 1.55 3.92
C HIS A 91 -12.26 2.62 2.85
N PHE A 92 -13.09 2.33 1.86
CA PHE A 92 -13.53 3.34 0.92
C PHE A 92 -14.43 4.39 1.60
N TYR A 93 -14.07 5.66 1.48
CA TYR A 93 -14.87 6.79 1.98
C TYR A 93 -14.99 7.87 0.90
N ASN A 94 -16.22 8.16 0.46
CA ASN A 94 -16.49 9.24 -0.51
C ASN A 94 -15.96 10.60 -0.05
N SER A 95 -15.92 10.85 1.26
CA SER A 95 -15.37 12.08 1.83
C SER A 95 -13.89 12.28 1.51
N ILE A 96 -13.09 11.22 1.41
CA ILE A 96 -11.67 11.32 1.02
C ILE A 96 -11.55 11.89 -0.40
N LYS A 97 -12.40 11.43 -1.34
CA LYS A 97 -12.41 11.94 -2.71
C LYS A 97 -12.74 13.44 -2.76
N ILE A 98 -13.69 13.89 -1.94
CA ILE A 98 -14.05 15.31 -1.84
C ILE A 98 -12.88 16.12 -1.29
N ILE A 99 -12.22 15.61 -0.26
CA ILE A 99 -11.06 16.25 0.38
C ILE A 99 -9.93 16.44 -0.63
N ILE A 100 -9.57 15.39 -1.37
CA ILE A 100 -8.51 15.45 -2.39
C ILE A 100 -8.89 16.44 -3.49
N ASN A 101 -10.10 16.32 -4.06
CA ASN A 101 -10.52 17.17 -5.18
C ASN A 101 -10.66 18.65 -4.80
N LYS A 102 -10.99 18.94 -3.55
CA LYS A 102 -11.17 20.32 -3.06
C LYS A 102 -9.98 20.83 -2.23
N LEU A 103 -8.91 20.05 -2.12
CA LEU A 103 -7.72 20.36 -1.32
C LEU A 103 -8.06 20.78 0.13
N LEU A 104 -9.02 20.09 0.74
CA LEU A 104 -9.46 20.39 2.11
C LEU A 104 -8.59 19.68 3.13
N GLU A 105 -8.58 20.18 4.36
CA GLU A 105 -7.97 19.44 5.47
C GLU A 105 -8.87 18.29 5.93
N PRO A 106 -8.28 17.11 6.22
CA PRO A 106 -9.03 15.99 6.77
C PRO A 106 -9.46 16.26 8.22
N SER A 107 -10.67 15.81 8.57
CA SER A 107 -11.18 15.95 9.93
C SER A 107 -10.58 14.89 10.86
N LEU A 108 -9.96 15.33 11.97
CA LEU A 108 -9.40 14.44 13.00
C LEU A 108 -10.44 13.49 13.61
N LYS A 109 -11.72 13.88 13.58
CA LYS A 109 -12.83 13.07 14.12
C LYS A 109 -13.32 12.01 13.13
N ALA A 110 -12.93 12.11 11.85
CA ALA A 110 -13.41 11.22 10.81
C ALA A 110 -12.87 9.79 10.98
N LYS A 111 -13.69 8.80 10.57
CA LYS A 111 -13.31 7.38 10.67
C LYS A 111 -12.08 7.05 9.83
N TYR A 112 -12.02 7.54 8.58
CA TYR A 112 -10.85 7.35 7.72
C TYR A 112 -9.56 7.88 8.35
N TYR A 113 -9.63 9.01 9.06
CA TYR A 113 -8.46 9.61 9.71
C TYR A 113 -7.94 8.69 10.83
N LYS A 114 -8.85 8.11 11.61
CA LYS A 114 -8.51 7.14 12.66
C LYS A 114 -7.95 5.84 12.08
N GLU A 115 -8.51 5.33 10.98
CA GLU A 115 -8.03 4.12 10.30
C GLU A 115 -6.62 4.32 9.71
N ILE A 116 -6.39 5.45 9.02
CA ILE A 116 -5.07 5.81 8.50
C ILE A 116 -4.08 5.98 9.65
N GLY A 117 -4.47 6.65 10.73
CA GLY A 117 -3.62 6.81 11.93
C GLY A 117 -3.26 5.48 12.59
N SER A 118 -4.19 4.51 12.64
CA SER A 118 -3.90 3.16 13.14
C SER A 118 -2.96 2.40 12.21
N THR A 119 -3.17 2.51 10.90
CA THR A 119 -2.30 1.89 9.89
C THR A 119 -0.89 2.46 9.98
N LEU A 120 -0.76 3.78 10.15
CA LEU A 120 0.53 4.44 10.32
C LEU A 120 1.28 3.94 11.55
N ARG A 121 0.59 3.77 12.69
CA ARG A 121 1.20 3.18 13.90
C ARG A 121 1.74 1.77 13.63
N ASN A 122 0.98 0.93 12.95
CA ASN A 122 1.41 -0.42 12.58
C ASN A 122 2.62 -0.43 11.62
N ILE A 123 2.72 0.55 10.71
CA ILE A 123 3.88 0.72 9.82
C ILE A 123 5.13 1.13 10.61
N LEU A 124 4.96 2.03 11.58
CA LEU A 124 6.05 2.58 12.38
C LEU A 124 6.39 1.72 13.62
N CYS A 125 5.63 0.65 13.88
CA CYS A 125 5.70 -0.15 15.10
C CYS A 125 5.53 0.69 16.39
N LEU A 126 4.58 1.64 16.37
CA LEU A 126 4.20 2.55 17.46
C LEU A 126 2.85 2.21 18.10
#